data_AF-A0A9D6ZID2-F1
#
_entry.id   AF-A0A9D6ZID2-F1
#
_cell.length_a   1.000
_cell.length_b   1.000
_cell.length_c   1.000
_cell.angle_alpha   90.00
_cell.angle_beta   90.00
_cell.angle_gamma   90.00
#
_symmetry.space_group_name_H-M   'P 1'
#
loop_
_entity.id
_entity.type
_entity.pdbx_description
1 polymer ?
#
loop_
_entity_poly.entity_id
_entity_poly.type
_entity_poly.pdbx_seq_one_letter_code
_entity_poly.pdbx_strand_id
1 'polypeptide(L)'
;MRRSLRTCVVVLALLAPAGAAADEPAALPDAALERLSGLLRAYEHQPTAEEFAALGERDAVRDALIGIVGDEAEVALLRGRAIVALGYFPDDATRRAIEGVLDRPELSDIILRRAIETMAHAFREVGLSHISPYLDDERSDVREAAALALGEIGTPAALRALRRRLDRERTDAVRAAIEHEVRRLEDAAAVE
;
A
#
# COMPACT_ATOMS: atom_id res chain seq x y z
N MET A 1 15.85 -8.27 23.28
CA MET A 1 16.78 -8.72 22.23
C MET A 1 16.39 -8.05 20.93
N ARG A 2 17.08 -6.96 20.56
CA ARG A 2 16.84 -6.21 19.33
C ARG A 2 17.37 -7.05 18.16
N ARG A 3 16.50 -7.69 17.38
CA ARG A 3 16.88 -8.16 16.05
C ARG A 3 16.99 -6.90 15.18
N SER A 4 18.22 -6.60 14.75
CA SER A 4 18.52 -5.43 13.92
C SER A 4 17.81 -5.56 12.59
N LEU A 5 17.29 -4.45 12.05
CA LEU A 5 16.78 -4.31 10.68
C LEU A 5 17.79 -4.75 9.58
N ARG A 6 19.02 -5.11 9.96
CA ARG A 6 20.06 -5.59 9.07
C ARG A 6 19.82 -7.00 8.50
N THR A 7 18.99 -7.84 9.13
CA THR A 7 18.94 -9.27 8.73
C THR A 7 18.13 -9.53 7.45
N CYS A 8 17.31 -8.58 6.98
CA CYS A 8 16.47 -8.80 5.79
C CYS A 8 17.02 -8.21 4.48
N VAL A 9 18.20 -7.59 4.46
CA VAL A 9 18.78 -7.03 3.21
C VAL A 9 19.82 -7.96 2.56
N VAL A 10 20.17 -9.09 3.17
CA VAL A 10 21.17 -10.00 2.59
C VAL A 10 20.59 -11.40 2.45
N VAL A 11 20.18 -11.77 1.23
CA VAL A 11 20.50 -13.04 0.54
C VAL A 11 19.71 -13.10 -0.78
N LEU A 12 20.39 -12.81 -1.90
CA LEU A 12 20.39 -13.66 -3.10
C LEU A 12 21.41 -13.12 -4.13
N ALA A 13 22.68 -13.45 -3.91
CA ALA A 13 23.73 -13.33 -4.94
C ALA A 13 24.00 -14.73 -5.50
N LEU A 14 23.33 -15.09 -6.60
CA LEU A 14 23.71 -16.22 -7.44
C LEU A 14 24.27 -15.67 -8.76
N LEU A 15 25.60 -15.83 -8.89
CA LEU A 15 26.46 -15.71 -10.07
C LEU A 15 25.89 -15.01 -11.33
N ALA A 16 26.36 -13.80 -11.58
CA ALA A 16 26.46 -13.21 -12.92
C ALA A 16 27.85 -12.56 -13.09
N PRO A 17 28.45 -12.56 -14.30
CA PRO A 17 29.82 -12.12 -14.50
C PRO A 17 29.95 -10.60 -14.44
N ALA A 18 31.13 -10.17 -13.97
CA ALA A 18 31.56 -8.78 -13.89
C ALA A 18 31.38 -8.04 -15.22
N GLY A 19 30.58 -6.96 -15.22
CA GLY A 19 30.37 -6.19 -16.44
C GLY A 19 29.27 -5.13 -16.39
N ALA A 20 29.11 -4.43 -15.27
CA ALA A 20 28.56 -3.07 -15.18
C ALA A 20 28.50 -2.73 -13.70
N ALA A 21 29.35 -1.84 -13.22
CA ALA A 21 29.07 -1.12 -11.99
C ALA A 21 27.89 -0.18 -12.30
N ALA A 22 26.69 -0.74 -12.36
CA ALA A 22 25.52 0.04 -11.97
C ALA A 22 25.77 0.37 -10.51
N ASP A 23 25.90 1.66 -10.18
CA ASP A 23 25.94 2.13 -8.80
C ASP A 23 24.86 1.36 -8.04
N GLU A 24 25.26 0.47 -7.11
CA GLU A 24 24.29 -0.11 -6.18
C GLU A 24 23.56 1.08 -5.55
N PRO A 25 22.21 1.11 -5.60
CA PRO A 25 21.47 2.22 -5.05
C PRO A 25 21.93 2.42 -3.60
N ALA A 26 22.45 3.60 -3.30
CA ALA A 26 23.15 3.85 -2.05
C ALA A 26 22.22 3.53 -0.87
N ALA A 27 22.54 2.47 -0.13
CA ALA A 27 21.74 2.07 1.03
C ALA A 27 21.66 3.21 2.04
N LEU A 28 20.49 3.38 2.67
CA LEU A 28 20.32 4.38 3.72
C LEU A 28 21.34 4.15 4.86
N PRO A 29 22.00 5.20 5.36
CA PRO A 29 22.90 5.06 6.51
C PRO A 29 22.13 4.63 7.76
N ASP A 30 22.81 3.95 8.69
CA ASP A 30 22.16 3.41 9.91
C ASP A 30 21.34 4.46 10.68
N ALA A 31 21.85 5.70 10.78
CA ALA A 31 21.14 6.79 11.45
C ALA A 31 19.83 7.17 10.75
N ALA A 32 19.77 7.08 9.41
CA ALA A 32 18.54 7.29 8.66
C ALA A 32 17.55 6.13 8.83
N LEU A 33 18.04 4.89 8.90
CA LEU A 33 17.19 3.72 9.20
C LEU A 33 16.59 3.78 10.61
N GLU A 34 17.37 4.25 11.60
CA GLU A 34 16.86 4.47 12.96
C GLU A 34 15.76 5.54 12.98
N ARG A 35 15.95 6.66 12.24
CA ARG A 35 14.94 7.71 12.10
C ARG A 35 13.69 7.22 11.36
N LEU A 36 13.86 6.46 10.28
CA LEU A 36 12.76 5.81 9.54
C LEU A 36 11.93 4.92 10.48
N SER A 37 12.60 4.06 11.25
CA SER A 37 11.95 3.20 12.25
C SER A 37 11.22 4.03 13.31
N GLY A 38 11.80 5.15 13.75
CA GLY A 38 11.15 6.12 14.65
C GLY A 38 9.86 6.69 14.07
N LEU A 39 9.89 7.17 12.81
CA LEU A 39 8.72 7.71 12.12
C LEU A 39 7.61 6.65 12.01
N LEU A 40 7.95 5.42 11.58
CA LEU A 40 6.97 4.36 11.44
C LEU A 40 6.41 3.85 12.78
N ARG A 41 7.11 4.07 13.90
CA ARG A 41 6.66 3.66 15.24
C ARG A 41 5.94 4.76 16.01
N ALA A 42 5.93 6.00 15.53
CA ALA A 42 5.27 7.10 16.19
C ALA A 42 3.77 6.82 16.39
N TYR A 43 3.26 7.01 17.60
CA TYR A 43 1.87 6.66 17.92
C TYR A 43 0.89 7.73 17.44
N GLU A 44 1.19 9.00 17.72
CA GLU A 44 0.31 10.14 17.44
C GLU A 44 0.70 10.91 16.18
N HIS A 45 1.98 10.89 15.83
CA HIS A 45 2.49 11.65 14.69
C HIS A 45 2.29 10.88 13.40
N GLN A 46 1.61 11.49 12.44
CA GLN A 46 1.47 10.98 11.08
C GLN A 46 2.65 11.50 10.24
N PRO A 47 3.56 10.63 9.78
CA PRO A 47 4.71 11.07 9.00
C PRO A 47 4.30 11.76 7.69
N THR A 48 5.02 12.84 7.36
CA THR A 48 4.81 13.65 6.16
C THR A 48 5.82 13.31 5.06
N ALA A 49 5.52 13.70 3.81
CA ALA A 49 6.45 13.55 2.68
C ALA A 49 7.80 14.24 2.94
N GLU A 50 7.79 15.41 3.60
CA GLU A 50 9.00 16.18 3.93
C GLU A 50 9.89 15.43 4.92
N GLU A 51 9.30 14.77 5.92
CA GLU A 51 10.06 13.98 6.89
C GLU A 51 10.74 12.77 6.26
N PHE A 52 10.08 12.11 5.31
CA PHE A 52 10.69 11.04 4.54
C PHE A 52 11.80 11.56 3.61
N ALA A 53 11.59 12.70 2.95
CA ALA A 53 12.61 13.33 2.12
C ALA A 53 13.86 13.74 2.94
N ALA A 54 13.67 14.13 4.20
CA ALA A 54 14.77 14.48 5.11
C ALA A 54 15.60 13.28 5.61
N LEU A 55 15.24 12.04 5.25
CA LEU A 55 16.01 10.83 5.62
C LEU A 55 17.18 10.56 4.68
N GLY A 56 17.11 11.03 3.43
CA GLY A 56 18.15 10.81 2.43
C GLY A 56 17.60 10.71 1.01
N GLU A 57 18.36 10.06 0.13
CA GLU A 57 17.98 9.86 -1.26
C GLU A 57 16.62 9.17 -1.40
N ARG A 58 15.74 9.75 -2.21
CA ARG A 58 14.34 9.32 -2.37
C ARG A 58 14.22 7.81 -2.61
N ASP A 59 15.03 7.29 -3.51
CA ASP A 59 15.02 5.89 -3.92
C ASP A 59 15.52 4.95 -2.82
N ALA A 60 16.54 5.37 -2.07
CA ALA A 60 17.03 4.62 -0.91
C ALA A 60 15.97 4.52 0.20
N VAL A 61 15.21 5.61 0.44
CA VAL A 61 14.10 5.62 1.40
C VAL A 61 12.97 4.71 0.96
N ARG A 62 12.57 4.79 -0.32
CA ARG A 62 11.57 3.89 -0.91
C ARG A 62 12.00 2.42 -0.77
N ASP A 63 13.23 2.09 -1.13
CA ASP A 63 13.70 0.70 -1.13
C ASP A 63 13.80 0.12 0.29
N ALA A 64 14.18 0.95 1.27
CA ALA A 64 14.12 0.57 2.68
C ALA A 64 12.68 0.31 3.16
N LEU A 65 11.70 1.13 2.74
CA LEU A 65 10.29 0.89 3.01
C LEU A 65 9.79 -0.41 2.37
N ILE A 66 10.14 -0.69 1.12
CA ILE A 66 9.83 -1.96 0.43
C ILE A 66 10.39 -3.14 1.22
N GLY A 67 11.63 -3.03 1.72
CA GLY A 67 12.24 -4.04 2.60
C GLY A 67 11.41 -4.32 3.85
N ILE A 68 10.89 -3.28 4.51
CA ILE A 68 10.01 -3.42 5.69
C ILE A 68 8.68 -4.07 5.31
N VAL A 69 8.09 -3.73 4.17
CA VAL A 69 6.83 -4.35 3.69
C VAL A 69 6.98 -5.85 3.48
N GLY A 70 8.12 -6.28 2.93
CA GLY A 70 8.43 -7.68 2.64
C GLY A 70 8.90 -8.50 3.86
N ASP A 71 9.28 -7.87 4.97
CA ASP A 71 9.81 -8.56 6.14
C ASP A 71 8.68 -9.20 6.97
N GLU A 72 8.46 -10.50 6.80
CA GLU A 72 7.47 -11.25 7.58
C GLU A 72 7.81 -11.38 9.07
N ALA A 73 9.07 -11.12 9.48
CA ALA A 73 9.43 -11.08 10.89
C ALA A 73 8.98 -9.76 11.57
N GLU A 74 8.66 -8.72 10.78
CA GLU A 74 8.10 -7.48 11.30
C GLU A 74 6.61 -7.59 11.59
N VAL A 75 6.16 -6.84 12.59
CA VAL A 75 4.75 -6.83 12.99
C VAL A 75 3.87 -6.22 11.91
N ALA A 76 2.68 -6.79 11.70
CA ALA A 76 1.74 -6.36 10.65
C ALA A 76 1.43 -4.86 10.68
N LEU A 77 1.38 -4.25 11.87
CA LEU A 77 1.18 -2.81 12.01
C LEU A 77 2.32 -1.99 11.38
N LEU A 78 3.58 -2.40 11.56
CA LEU A 78 4.73 -1.69 11.03
C LEU A 78 4.80 -1.82 9.51
N ARG A 79 4.56 -3.04 9.01
CA ARG A 79 4.44 -3.32 7.58
C ARG A 79 3.32 -2.49 6.95
N GLY A 80 2.15 -2.42 7.58
CA GLY A 80 1.03 -1.60 7.13
C GLY A 80 1.35 -0.10 7.10
N ARG A 81 2.10 0.41 8.08
CA ARG A 81 2.56 1.81 8.08
C ARG A 81 3.60 2.07 6.99
N ALA A 82 4.48 1.12 6.72
CA ALA A 82 5.42 1.21 5.60
C ALA A 82 4.69 1.21 4.25
N ILE A 83 3.64 0.40 4.09
CA ILE A 83 2.75 0.42 2.91
C ILE A 83 2.15 1.81 2.70
N VAL A 84 1.58 2.43 3.75
CA VAL A 84 1.03 3.79 3.64
C VAL A 84 2.13 4.80 3.28
N ALA A 85 3.31 4.70 3.90
CA ALA A 85 4.43 5.58 3.63
C ALA A 85 4.93 5.49 2.18
N LEU A 86 4.86 4.31 1.57
CA LEU A 86 5.16 4.14 0.14
C LEU A 86 4.25 4.99 -0.76
N GLY A 87 3.06 5.39 -0.30
CA GLY A 87 2.19 6.33 -1.02
C GLY A 87 2.84 7.70 -1.30
N TYR A 88 3.87 8.10 -0.52
CA TYR A 88 4.67 9.29 -0.79
C TYR A 88 5.72 9.10 -1.90
N PHE A 89 5.85 7.88 -2.42
CA PHE A 89 6.79 7.48 -3.48
C PHE A 89 6.06 6.83 -4.66
N PRO A 90 5.12 7.52 -5.36
CA PRO A 90 4.28 6.93 -6.39
C PRO A 90 5.06 6.70 -7.70
N ASP A 91 5.88 5.65 -7.73
CA ASP A 91 6.61 5.17 -8.91
C ASP A 91 6.35 3.69 -9.19
N ASP A 92 6.92 3.18 -10.29
CA ASP A 92 6.72 1.78 -10.71
C ASP A 92 7.27 0.75 -9.73
N ALA A 93 8.35 1.07 -9.01
CA ALA A 93 8.92 0.16 -8.01
C ALA A 93 7.97 0.01 -6.82
N THR A 94 7.44 1.14 -6.33
CA THR A 94 6.40 1.14 -5.30
C THR A 94 5.16 0.40 -5.76
N ARG A 95 4.67 0.68 -6.97
CA ARG A 95 3.47 0.04 -7.51
C ARG A 95 3.61 -1.48 -7.51
N ARG A 96 4.72 -2.01 -8.03
CA ARG A 96 5.01 -3.45 -8.05
C ARG A 96 5.12 -4.05 -6.65
N ALA A 97 5.67 -3.31 -5.68
CA ALA A 97 5.74 -3.77 -4.30
C ALA A 97 4.33 -3.91 -3.69
N ILE A 98 3.44 -2.95 -3.93
CA ILE A 98 2.04 -3.03 -3.46
C ILE A 98 1.26 -4.12 -4.22
N GLU A 99 1.46 -4.25 -5.53
CA GLU A 99 0.90 -5.37 -6.33
C GLU A 99 1.30 -6.73 -5.72
N GLY A 100 2.57 -6.93 -5.39
CA GLY A 100 3.02 -8.17 -4.75
C GLY A 100 2.41 -8.46 -3.37
N VAL A 101 1.98 -7.41 -2.64
CA VAL A 101 1.18 -7.58 -1.42
C VAL A 101 -0.26 -8.00 -1.77
N LEU A 102 -0.85 -7.37 -2.78
CA LEU A 102 -2.21 -7.66 -3.25
C LEU A 102 -2.33 -9.00 -3.99
N ASP A 103 -1.23 -9.60 -4.42
CA ASP A 103 -1.21 -10.96 -4.99
C ASP A 103 -1.24 -12.06 -3.91
N ARG A 104 -1.24 -11.68 -2.63
CA ARG A 104 -1.22 -12.56 -1.45
C ARG A 104 -2.46 -12.37 -0.57
N PRO A 105 -3.65 -12.80 -1.01
CA PRO A 105 -4.89 -12.58 -0.28
C PRO A 105 -4.92 -13.23 1.12
N GLU A 106 -4.04 -14.19 1.40
CA GLU A 106 -3.87 -14.84 2.69
C GLU A 106 -3.23 -13.94 3.77
N LEU A 107 -2.66 -12.80 3.40
CA LEU A 107 -2.13 -11.83 4.35
C LEU A 107 -3.25 -11.26 5.23
N SER A 108 -2.91 -10.81 6.44
CA SER A 108 -3.88 -10.23 7.37
C SER A 108 -4.66 -9.07 6.75
N ASP A 109 -5.91 -8.89 7.17
CA ASP A 109 -6.80 -7.82 6.72
C ASP A 109 -6.15 -6.43 6.86
N ILE A 110 -5.43 -6.17 7.96
CA ILE A 110 -4.71 -4.92 8.21
C ILE A 110 -3.75 -4.59 7.04
N ILE A 111 -2.99 -5.58 6.56
CA ILE A 111 -2.01 -5.39 5.49
C ILE A 111 -2.72 -5.10 4.17
N LEU A 112 -3.73 -5.90 3.84
CA LEU A 112 -4.47 -5.77 2.58
C LEU A 112 -5.23 -4.47 2.50
N ARG A 113 -5.88 -4.05 3.59
CA ARG A 113 -6.54 -2.74 3.67
C ARG A 113 -5.58 -1.60 3.38
N ARG A 114 -4.38 -1.60 3.98
CA ARG A 114 -3.37 -0.56 3.70
C ARG A 114 -2.87 -0.60 2.26
N ALA A 115 -2.70 -1.79 1.69
CA ALA A 115 -2.30 -1.92 0.29
C ALA A 115 -3.38 -1.40 -0.66
N ILE A 116 -4.66 -1.72 -0.41
CA ILE A 116 -5.82 -1.24 -1.16
C ILE A 116 -5.94 0.28 -1.07
N GLU A 117 -5.89 0.85 0.13
CA GLU A 117 -5.94 2.29 0.38
C GLU A 117 -4.79 3.00 -0.36
N THR A 118 -3.57 2.48 -0.24
CA THR A 118 -2.39 3.04 -0.91
C THR A 118 -2.51 2.94 -2.43
N MET A 119 -3.07 1.84 -2.95
CA MET A 119 -3.24 1.65 -4.38
C MET A 119 -4.23 2.66 -4.97
N ALA A 120 -5.34 2.93 -4.30
CA ALA A 120 -6.28 3.95 -4.71
C ALA A 120 -5.66 5.34 -4.61
N HIS A 121 -5.02 5.66 -3.49
CA HIS A 121 -4.46 6.99 -3.27
C HIS A 121 -3.27 7.29 -4.20
N ALA A 122 -2.29 6.41 -4.30
CA ALA A 122 -1.06 6.69 -5.03
C ALA A 122 -1.19 6.46 -6.56
N PHE A 123 -2.03 5.51 -6.98
CA PHE A 123 -2.08 5.05 -8.38
C PHE A 123 -3.44 5.25 -9.07
N ARG A 124 -4.47 5.71 -8.33
CA ARG A 124 -5.78 6.12 -8.85
C ARG A 124 -6.37 5.08 -9.82
N GLU A 125 -6.68 5.48 -11.06
CA GLU A 125 -7.33 4.62 -12.06
C GLU A 125 -6.53 3.34 -12.37
N VAL A 126 -5.20 3.39 -12.35
CA VAL A 126 -4.34 2.20 -12.51
C VAL A 126 -4.60 1.19 -11.38
N GLY A 127 -4.87 1.69 -10.17
CA GLY A 127 -5.18 0.87 -9.01
C GLY A 127 -6.49 0.09 -9.11
N LEU A 128 -7.42 0.52 -9.97
CA LEU A 128 -8.77 -0.07 -10.05
C LEU A 128 -8.74 -1.58 -10.35
N SER A 129 -7.90 -2.03 -11.27
CA SER A 129 -7.81 -3.45 -11.64
C SER A 129 -7.26 -4.31 -10.51
N HIS A 130 -6.40 -3.74 -9.67
CA HIS A 130 -5.80 -4.44 -8.52
C HIS A 130 -6.71 -4.44 -7.29
N ILE A 131 -7.58 -3.43 -7.13
CA ILE A 131 -8.52 -3.32 -6.02
C ILE A 131 -9.82 -4.09 -6.28
N SER A 132 -10.30 -4.11 -7.52
CA SER A 132 -11.60 -4.72 -7.87
C SER A 132 -11.79 -6.17 -7.37
N PRO A 133 -10.78 -7.07 -7.41
CA PRO A 133 -10.90 -8.42 -6.86
C PRO A 133 -11.24 -8.45 -5.36
N TYR A 134 -10.80 -7.45 -4.59
CA TYR A 134 -11.01 -7.37 -3.14
C TYR A 134 -12.43 -7.00 -2.72
N LEU A 135 -13.28 -6.58 -3.66
CA LEU A 135 -14.72 -6.52 -3.42
C LEU A 135 -15.29 -7.92 -3.07
N ASP A 136 -14.60 -8.99 -3.45
CA ASP A 136 -15.03 -10.38 -3.25
C ASP A 136 -14.28 -11.12 -2.14
N ASP A 137 -13.48 -10.40 -1.35
CA ASP A 137 -12.79 -10.97 -0.19
C ASP A 137 -13.78 -11.52 0.84
N GLU A 138 -13.43 -12.63 1.48
CA GLU A 138 -14.28 -13.27 2.49
C GLU A 138 -14.48 -12.40 3.74
N ARG A 139 -13.49 -11.54 4.06
CA ARG A 139 -13.50 -10.66 5.23
C ARG A 139 -14.21 -9.36 4.90
N SER A 140 -15.18 -8.98 5.75
CA SER A 140 -15.96 -7.75 5.58
C SER A 140 -15.10 -6.49 5.58
N ASP A 141 -14.08 -6.42 6.44
CA ASP A 141 -13.21 -5.25 6.56
C ASP A 141 -12.39 -4.98 5.30
N VAL A 142 -12.02 -6.04 4.57
CA VAL A 142 -11.28 -5.93 3.31
C VAL A 142 -12.21 -5.49 2.18
N ARG A 143 -13.44 -6.03 2.14
CA ARG A 143 -14.46 -5.58 1.17
C ARG A 143 -14.85 -4.12 1.36
N GLU A 144 -15.01 -3.69 2.61
CA GLU A 144 -15.28 -2.29 2.94
C GLU A 144 -14.16 -1.38 2.43
N ALA A 145 -12.90 -1.73 2.72
CA ALA A 145 -11.76 -0.96 2.22
C ALA A 145 -11.70 -0.91 0.70
N ALA A 146 -11.98 -2.02 0.01
CA ALA A 146 -12.05 -2.05 -1.45
C ALA A 146 -13.18 -1.15 -1.99
N ALA A 147 -14.35 -1.15 -1.33
CA ALA A 147 -15.46 -0.29 -1.72
C ALA A 147 -15.13 1.20 -1.56
N LEU A 148 -14.57 1.59 -0.40
CA LEU A 148 -14.15 2.96 -0.13
C LEU A 148 -13.06 3.42 -1.12
N ALA A 149 -12.06 2.57 -1.37
CA ALA A 149 -10.95 2.86 -2.27
C ALA A 149 -11.42 3.02 -3.73
N LEU A 150 -12.37 2.20 -4.20
CA LEU A 150 -12.98 2.38 -5.51
C LEU A 150 -13.85 3.65 -5.56
N GLY A 151 -14.53 3.98 -4.47
CA GLY A 151 -15.17 5.28 -4.29
C GLY A 151 -14.18 6.42 -4.52
N GLU A 152 -13.04 6.43 -3.84
CA GLU A 152 -11.97 7.43 -3.99
C GLU A 152 -11.49 7.55 -5.45
N ILE A 153 -11.31 6.43 -6.14
CA ILE A 153 -10.93 6.42 -7.57
C ILE A 153 -12.00 7.10 -8.43
N GLY A 154 -13.28 6.87 -8.13
CA GLY A 154 -14.40 7.65 -8.64
C GLY A 154 -14.66 7.59 -10.15
N THR A 155 -14.08 6.63 -10.86
CA THR A 155 -14.32 6.46 -12.30
C THR A 155 -15.65 5.75 -12.58
N PRO A 156 -16.21 5.88 -13.80
CA PRO A 156 -17.37 5.10 -14.20
C PRO A 156 -17.17 3.58 -14.08
N ALA A 157 -15.92 3.10 -14.21
CA ALA A 157 -15.58 1.70 -13.98
C ALA A 157 -15.70 1.31 -12.50
N ALA A 158 -15.27 2.18 -11.59
CA ALA A 158 -15.43 1.98 -10.15
C ALA A 158 -16.92 1.94 -9.76
N LEU A 159 -17.73 2.88 -10.25
CA LEU A 159 -19.17 2.89 -10.04
C LEU A 159 -19.84 1.59 -10.50
N ARG A 160 -19.46 1.07 -11.67
CA ARG A 160 -19.97 -0.23 -12.16
C ARG A 160 -19.55 -1.39 -11.26
N ALA A 161 -18.33 -1.38 -10.72
CA ALA A 161 -17.86 -2.43 -9.81
C ALA A 161 -18.62 -2.40 -8.48
N LEU A 162 -18.82 -1.21 -7.90
CA LEU A 162 -19.57 -1.00 -6.67
C LEU A 162 -21.03 -1.47 -6.81
N ARG A 163 -21.74 -1.09 -7.88
CA ARG A 163 -23.12 -1.55 -8.13
C ARG A 163 -23.22 -3.07 -8.20
N ARG A 164 -22.33 -3.73 -8.97
CA ARG A 164 -22.30 -5.21 -9.04
C ARG A 164 -22.07 -5.85 -7.67
N ARG A 165 -21.28 -5.22 -6.80
CA ARG A 165 -21.03 -5.75 -5.46
C ARG A 165 -22.24 -5.56 -4.55
N LEU A 166 -22.92 -4.42 -4.65
CA LEU A 166 -24.09 -4.05 -3.85
C LEU A 166 -25.21 -5.09 -3.96
N ASP A 167 -25.47 -5.59 -5.17
CA ASP A 167 -26.53 -6.57 -5.47
C ASP A 167 -26.44 -7.86 -4.64
N ARG A 168 -25.26 -8.16 -4.09
CA ARG A 168 -24.98 -9.40 -3.34
C ARG A 168 -24.21 -9.16 -2.04
N GLU A 169 -24.14 -7.93 -1.53
CA GLU A 169 -23.56 -7.69 -0.21
C GLU A 169 -24.53 -8.17 0.87
N ARG A 170 -23.96 -8.79 1.90
CA ARG A 170 -24.69 -9.42 3.01
C ARG A 170 -24.36 -8.80 4.36
N THR A 171 -23.25 -8.07 4.46
CA THR A 171 -22.84 -7.34 5.65
C THR A 171 -23.36 -5.92 5.58
N ASP A 172 -24.23 -5.53 6.52
CA ASP A 172 -24.91 -4.23 6.49
C ASP A 172 -23.96 -3.04 6.49
N ALA A 173 -22.88 -3.10 7.27
CA ALA A 173 -21.86 -2.05 7.30
C ALA A 173 -21.21 -1.85 5.91
N VAL A 174 -20.82 -2.95 5.25
CA VAL A 174 -20.22 -2.90 3.91
C VAL A 174 -21.25 -2.43 2.87
N ARG A 175 -22.50 -2.88 2.99
CA ARG A 175 -23.60 -2.44 2.11
C ARG A 175 -23.78 -0.92 2.19
N ALA A 176 -23.83 -0.38 3.42
CA ALA A 176 -23.98 1.05 3.65
C ALA A 176 -22.80 1.86 3.09
N ALA A 177 -21.56 1.35 3.22
CA ALA A 177 -20.39 1.96 2.61
C ALA A 177 -20.48 1.99 1.08
N ILE A 178 -20.87 0.88 0.45
CA ILE A 178 -21.06 0.81 -1.01
C ILE A 178 -22.16 1.77 -1.47
N GLU A 179 -23.32 1.80 -0.79
CA GLU A 179 -24.43 2.70 -1.10
C GLU A 179 -24.02 4.18 -1.00
N HIS A 180 -23.22 4.53 0.02
CA HIS A 180 -22.69 5.87 0.19
C HIS A 180 -21.81 6.28 -1.00
N GLU A 181 -20.84 5.44 -1.37
CA GLU A 181 -19.95 5.72 -2.51
C GLU A 181 -20.70 5.76 -3.85
N VAL A 182 -21.62 4.82 -4.09
CA VAL A 182 -22.45 4.82 -5.30
C VAL A 182 -23.22 6.13 -5.45
N ARG A 183 -23.90 6.57 -4.40
CA ARG A 183 -24.65 7.84 -4.41
C ARG A 183 -23.74 9.03 -4.67
N ARG A 184 -22.61 9.11 -3.97
CA ARG A 184 -21.63 10.20 -4.13
C ARG A 184 -21.11 10.29 -5.58
N LEU A 185 -20.86 9.14 -6.22
CA LEU A 185 -20.38 9.10 -7.60
C LEU A 185 -21.48 9.40 -8.63
N GLU A 186 -22.72 8.99 -8.36
CA GLU A 186 -23.87 9.36 -9.19
C GLU A 186 -24.15 10.86 -9.14
N ASP A 187 -24.12 11.45 -7.94
CA ASP A 187 -24.29 12.89 -7.74
C ASP A 187 -23.19 13.68 -8.44
N ALA A 188 -21.93 13.23 -8.36
CA ALA A 188 -20.81 13.85 -9.06
C ALA A 188 -21.00 13.80 -10.60
N ALA A 189 -21.43 12.67 -11.15
CA ALA A 189 -21.65 12.50 -12.58
C ALA A 189 -22.87 13.27 -13.12
N ALA A 190 -23.82 13.67 -12.27
CA ALA A 190 -24.99 14.45 -12.67
C ALA A 190 -24.71 15.96 -12.83
N VAL A 191 -23.55 16.43 -12.33
CA VAL A 191 -23.15 17.84 -12.35
C VAL A 191 -22.18 18.16 -13.50
N GLU A 192 -21.60 17.13 -14.14
CA GLU A 192 -20.76 17.23 -15.34
C GLU A 192 -21.58 17.27 -16.65
#